data_AF-A0A7S4AYJ2-F1
#
_entry.id   AF-A0A7S4AYJ2-F1
#
_cell.length_a   1.000
_cell.length_b   1.000
_cell.length_c   1.000
_cell.angle_alpha   90.00
_cell.angle_beta   90.00
_cell.angle_gamma   90.00
#
_symmetry.space_group_name_H-M   'P 1'
#
loop_
_entity.id
_entity.type
_entity.pdbx_description
1 polymer ?
#
loop_
_entity_poly.entity_id
_entity_poly.type
_entity_poly.pdbx_seq_one_letter_code
_entity_poly.pdbx_strand_id
1 'polypeptide(L)'
;DGAALVTAAAMRLSRSYLCVQGPPGSGKTYAGAQAILALVRSGQRVGITAHSHAAILNLMRSALQLLAREGVSARAVKIGGDKLATERLRKTLQTMAEPKG
;
A
#
# COMPACT_ATOMS: atom_id res chain seq x y z
N ASP A 1 5.96 -12.37 -12.92
CA ASP A 1 4.67 -11.70 -13.20
C ASP A 1 4.86 -10.18 -13.25
N GLY A 2 3.82 -9.41 -13.59
CA GLY A 2 3.90 -7.95 -13.73
C GLY A 2 4.13 -7.20 -12.40
N ALA A 3 3.67 -7.73 -11.26
CA ALA A 3 3.89 -7.11 -9.96
C ALA A 3 5.35 -7.21 -9.53
N ALA A 4 6.01 -8.35 -9.80
CA ALA A 4 7.43 -8.53 -9.58
C ALA A 4 8.28 -7.53 -10.39
N LEU A 5 7.93 -7.31 -11.67
CA LEU A 5 8.61 -6.31 -12.51
C LEU A 5 8.44 -4.89 -11.99
N VAL A 6 7.21 -4.50 -11.64
CA VAL A 6 6.94 -3.18 -11.04
C VAL A 6 7.73 -2.98 -9.74
N THR A 7 7.77 -4.00 -8.89
CA THR A 7 8.49 -3.96 -7.62
C THR A 7 10.00 -3.81 -7.83
N ALA A 8 10.58 -4.62 -8.71
CA ALA A 8 12.02 -4.56 -9.02
C ALA A 8 12.42 -3.21 -9.64
N ALA A 9 11.59 -2.66 -10.53
CA ALA A 9 11.80 -1.34 -11.11
C ALA A 9 11.70 -0.23 -10.06
N ALA A 10 10.66 -0.26 -9.22
CA ALA A 10 10.45 0.73 -8.16
C ALA A 10 11.63 0.78 -7.16
N MET A 11 12.19 -0.38 -6.80
CA MET A 11 13.35 -0.50 -5.90
C MET A 11 14.65 0.11 -6.45
N ARG A 12 14.72 0.37 -7.76
CA ARG A 12 15.93 0.86 -8.45
C ARG A 12 15.81 2.31 -8.94
N LEU A 13 14.67 2.96 -8.72
CA LEU A 13 14.47 4.35 -9.14
C LEU A 13 15.45 5.27 -8.40
N SER A 14 16.01 6.23 -9.13
CA SER A 14 16.88 7.26 -8.59
C SER A 14 16.45 8.61 -9.16
N ARG A 15 15.74 9.39 -8.34
CA ARG A 15 15.18 10.70 -8.73
C ARG A 15 14.42 10.65 -10.07
N SER A 16 13.67 9.58 -10.29
CA SER A 16 12.97 9.29 -11.55
C SER A 16 11.57 8.72 -11.29
N TYR A 17 10.82 8.47 -12.36
CA TYR A 17 9.43 8.03 -12.31
C TYR A 17 9.25 6.69 -13.01
N LEU A 18 8.29 5.89 -12.52
CA LEU A 18 7.85 4.66 -13.18
C LEU A 18 6.35 4.78 -13.49
N CYS A 19 6.01 4.73 -14.78
CA CYS A 19 4.63 4.70 -15.23
C CYS A 19 4.16 3.25 -15.35
N VAL A 20 3.10 2.89 -14.62
CA VAL A 20 2.49 1.55 -14.68
C VAL A 20 1.07 1.69 -15.22
N GLN A 21 0.81 1.11 -16.39
CA GLN A 21 -0.49 1.14 -17.06
C GLN A 21 -1.14 -0.24 -17.08
N GLY A 22 -2.47 -0.27 -17.08
CA GLY A 22 -3.24 -1.48 -17.40
C GLY A 22 -4.74 -1.19 -17.40
N PRO A 23 -5.57 -1.99 -18.07
CA PRO A 23 -7.04 -1.85 -18.05
C PRO A 23 -7.63 -1.89 -16.62
N PRO A 24 -8.89 -1.47 -16.42
CA PRO A 24 -9.59 -1.71 -15.16
C PRO A 24 -9.50 -3.19 -14.75
N GLY A 25 -9.26 -3.48 -13.47
CA GLY A 25 -9.11 -4.85 -12.98
C GLY A 25 -7.74 -5.51 -13.18
N SER A 26 -6.78 -4.88 -13.88
CA SER A 26 -5.46 -5.45 -14.19
C SER A 26 -4.49 -5.63 -13.00
N GLY A 27 -4.96 -5.54 -11.76
CA GLY A 27 -4.12 -5.74 -10.58
C GLY A 27 -3.16 -4.60 -10.23
N LYS A 28 -3.37 -3.36 -10.70
CA LYS A 28 -2.50 -2.22 -10.33
C LYS A 28 -2.40 -1.98 -8.83
N THR A 29 -3.51 -2.13 -8.10
CA THR A 29 -3.51 -2.05 -6.62
C THR A 29 -2.67 -3.17 -6.00
N TYR A 30 -2.75 -4.38 -6.54
CA TYR A 30 -1.97 -5.53 -6.09
C TYR A 30 -0.47 -5.29 -6.33
N ALA A 31 -0.09 -4.88 -7.55
CA ALA A 31 1.29 -4.55 -7.88
C ALA A 31 1.84 -3.39 -7.02
N GLY A 32 1.02 -2.35 -6.79
CA GLY A 32 1.35 -1.25 -5.90
C GLY A 32 1.57 -1.72 -4.45
N ALA A 33 0.71 -2.58 -3.91
CA ALA A 33 0.89 -3.13 -2.57
C ALA A 33 2.18 -3.95 -2.42
N GLN A 34 2.52 -4.77 -3.43
CA GLN A 34 3.79 -5.52 -3.46
C GLN A 34 5.01 -4.60 -3.48
N ALA A 35 4.97 -3.53 -4.29
CA ALA A 35 6.04 -2.54 -4.32
C ALA A 35 6.17 -1.80 -2.98
N ILE A 36 5.05 -1.42 -2.36
CA ILE A 36 5.03 -0.76 -1.04
C ILE A 36 5.64 -1.68 0.03
N LEU A 37 5.27 -2.96 0.05
CA LEU A 37 5.87 -3.95 0.96
C LEU A 37 7.39 -3.98 0.82
N ALA A 38 7.91 -4.10 -0.40
CA ALA A 38 9.34 -4.17 -0.65
C ALA A 38 10.08 -2.89 -0.23
N LEU A 39 9.52 -1.71 -0.57
CA LEU A 39 10.08 -0.42 -0.19
C LEU A 39 10.12 -0.27 1.34
N VAL A 40 9.02 -0.55 2.03
CA VAL A 40 8.96 -0.48 3.50
C VAL A 40 9.92 -1.48 4.15
N ARG A 41 10.00 -2.72 3.64
CA ARG A 41 10.97 -3.73 4.09
C ARG A 41 12.42 -3.24 3.96
N SER A 42 12.72 -2.45 2.93
CA SER A 42 14.04 -1.85 2.72
C SER A 42 14.28 -0.57 3.53
N GLY A 43 13.38 -0.22 4.46
CA GLY A 43 13.50 0.96 5.32
C GLY A 43 13.08 2.28 4.66
N GLN A 44 12.49 2.23 3.45
CA GLN A 44 12.05 3.43 2.74
C GLN A 44 10.73 3.96 3.30
N ARG A 45 10.57 5.29 3.24
CA ARG A 45 9.29 5.96 3.54
C ARG A 45 8.48 6.09 2.27
N VAL A 46 7.22 5.66 2.32
CA VAL A 46 6.31 5.67 1.18
C VAL A 46 5.24 6.74 1.36
N GLY A 47 5.12 7.63 0.38
CA GLY A 47 3.98 8.56 0.24
C GLY A 47 2.96 8.02 -0.76
N ILE A 48 1.67 8.13 -0.45
CA ILE A 48 0.58 7.72 -1.33
C ILE A 48 -0.29 8.93 -1.64
N THR A 49 -0.52 9.17 -2.93
CA THR A 49 -1.43 10.21 -3.43
C THR A 49 -2.31 9.61 -4.52
N ALA A 50 -3.53 10.12 -4.66
CA ALA A 50 -4.44 9.77 -5.75
C ALA A 50 -5.52 10.85 -5.90
N HIS A 51 -6.24 10.83 -7.03
CA HIS A 51 -7.35 11.77 -7.29
C HIS A 51 -8.54 11.61 -6.32
N SER A 52 -8.65 10.51 -5.57
CA SER A 52 -9.75 10.30 -4.62
C SER A 52 -9.29 9.65 -3.31
N HIS A 53 -9.98 9.99 -2.21
CA HIS A 53 -9.77 9.36 -0.91
C HIS A 53 -10.01 7.84 -0.95
N ALA A 54 -10.99 7.39 -1.73
CA ALA A 54 -11.30 5.97 -1.87
C ALA A 54 -10.13 5.21 -2.50
N ALA A 55 -9.47 5.78 -3.52
CA ALA A 55 -8.29 5.17 -4.15
C ALA A 55 -7.10 5.07 -3.19
N ILE A 56 -6.82 6.15 -2.42
CA ILE A 56 -5.78 6.14 -1.38
C ILE A 56 -6.05 5.03 -0.37
N LEU A 57 -7.28 4.98 0.17
CA LEU A 57 -7.67 3.99 1.18
C LEU A 57 -7.62 2.56 0.65
N ASN A 58 -8.00 2.34 -0.60
CA ASN A 58 -7.94 1.02 -1.23
C ASN A 58 -6.51 0.49 -1.31
N LEU A 59 -5.58 1.29 -1.80
CA LEU A 59 -4.16 0.92 -1.88
C LEU A 59 -3.55 0.77 -0.48
N MET A 60 -3.81 1.71 0.42
CA MET A 60 -3.31 1.67 1.80
C MET A 60 -3.79 0.43 2.55
N ARG A 61 -5.07 0.05 2.40
CA ARG A 61 -5.62 -1.17 2.99
C ARG A 61 -4.93 -2.41 2.43
N SER A 62 -4.78 -2.50 1.10
CA SER A 62 -4.13 -3.65 0.46
C SER A 62 -2.66 -3.79 0.90
N ALA A 63 -1.93 -2.69 0.99
CA ALA A 63 -0.53 -2.69 1.43
C ALA A 63 -0.39 -3.05 2.91
N LEU A 64 -1.22 -2.48 3.79
CA LEU A 64 -1.18 -2.79 5.22
C LEU A 64 -1.61 -4.23 5.51
N GLN A 65 -2.57 -4.75 4.74
CA GLN A 65 -2.95 -6.16 4.82
C GLN A 65 -1.78 -7.08 4.49
N LEU A 66 -1.07 -6.76 3.42
CA LEU A 66 0.09 -7.51 2.99
C LEU A 66 1.24 -7.40 3.99
N LEU A 67 1.56 -6.20 4.48
CA LEU A 67 2.58 -5.97 5.52
C LEU A 67 2.31 -6.82 6.77
N ALA A 68 1.06 -6.85 7.25
CA ALA A 68 0.69 -7.67 8.41
C ALA A 68 0.87 -9.17 8.16
N ARG A 69 0.41 -9.68 7.00
CA ARG A 69 0.60 -11.09 6.61
C ARG A 69 2.07 -11.49 6.55
N GLU A 70 2.91 -10.53 6.17
CA GLU A 70 4.34 -10.70 5.94
C GLU A 70 5.21 -10.38 7.17
N GLY A 71 4.58 -10.11 8.33
CA GLY A 71 5.26 -9.82 9.59
C GLY A 71 6.01 -8.49 9.62
N VAL A 72 5.70 -7.56 8.72
CA VAL A 72 6.40 -6.28 8.59
C VAL A 72 5.62 -5.19 9.30
N SER A 73 6.21 -4.65 10.37
CA SER A 73 5.61 -3.53 11.10
C SER A 73 5.85 -2.20 10.38
N ALA A 74 4.79 -1.40 10.23
CA ALA A 74 4.87 -0.07 9.64
C ALA A 74 3.90 0.89 10.33
N ARG A 75 4.32 2.15 10.50
CA ARG A 75 3.41 3.23 10.90
C ARG A 75 2.77 3.84 9.65
N ALA A 76 1.44 3.93 9.67
CA ALA A 76 0.68 4.43 8.55
C ALA A 76 -0.28 5.55 8.99
N VAL A 77 -0.28 6.66 8.26
CA VAL A 77 -1.10 7.83 8.57
C VAL A 77 -1.77 8.29 7.27
N LYS A 78 -3.07 8.56 7.33
CA LYS A 78 -3.81 9.21 6.24
C LYS A 78 -4.06 10.66 6.61
N ILE A 79 -3.60 11.57 5.76
CA ILE A 79 -3.81 13.01 5.94
C ILE A 79 -5.11 13.43 5.22
N GLY A 80 -5.97 14.15 5.93
CA GLY A 80 -7.26 14.63 5.43
C GLY A 80 -8.33 13.54 5.26
N GLY A 81 -9.59 13.97 5.07
CA GLY A 81 -10.76 13.12 4.81
C GLY A 81 -11.71 12.97 6.01
N ASP A 82 -12.90 12.45 5.73
CA ASP A 82 -13.98 12.28 6.71
C ASP A 82 -13.57 11.35 7.87
N LYS A 83 -13.90 11.76 9.11
CA LYS A 83 -13.60 11.03 10.36
C LYS A 83 -14.02 9.56 10.25
N LEU A 84 -15.15 9.30 9.60
CA LEU A 84 -15.71 7.95 9.44
C LEU A 84 -14.81 7.01 8.62
N ALA A 85 -14.14 7.53 7.59
CA ALA A 85 -13.29 6.72 6.71
C ALA A 85 -11.96 6.36 7.40
N THR A 86 -11.40 7.30 8.16
CA THR A 86 -10.20 7.09 8.98
C THR A 86 -10.47 6.07 10.09
N GLU A 87 -11.64 6.14 10.74
CA GLU A 87 -12.05 5.20 11.78
C GLU A 87 -12.20 3.76 11.24
N ARG A 88 -12.77 3.58 10.04
CA ARG A 88 -12.86 2.27 9.38
C ARG A 88 -11.48 1.65 9.10
N LEU A 89 -10.51 2.47 8.68
CA LEU A 89 -9.15 2.00 8.48
C LEU A 89 -8.51 1.60 9.81
N ARG A 90 -8.65 2.43 10.86
CA ARG A 90 -8.15 2.13 12.20
C ARG A 90 -8.70 0.80 12.72
N LYS A 91 -10.02 0.58 12.63
CA LYS A 91 -10.66 -0.69 13.01
C LYS A 91 -10.09 -1.88 12.23
N THR A 92 -9.92 -1.73 10.91
CA THR A 92 -9.32 -2.78 10.07
C THR A 92 -7.92 -3.14 10.56
N LEU A 93 -7.09 -2.14 10.90
CA LEU A 93 -5.73 -2.39 11.40
C LEU A 93 -5.72 -3.00 12.80
N GLN A 94 -6.66 -2.62 13.67
CA GLN A 94 -6.81 -3.20 15.01
C GLN A 94 -7.22 -4.68 14.94
N THR A 95 -8.22 -5.03 14.12
CA THR A 95 -8.66 -6.43 13.93
C THR A 95 -7.57 -7.32 13.32
N MET A 96 -6.59 -6.72 12.64
CA MET A 96 -5.46 -7.43 12.04
C MET A 96 -4.26 -7.61 12.99
N ALA A 97 -4.21 -6.84 14.08
CA ALA A 97 -3.18 -6.96 15.10
C ALA A 97 -3.50 -8.05 16.14
N GLU A 98 -4.74 -8.57 16.15
CA GLU A 98 -5.10 -9.75 16.95
C GLU A 98 -4.88 -11.01 16.11
N PRO A 99 -3.87 -11.85 16.43
CA PRO A 99 -3.77 -13.16 15.83
C PRO A 99 -5.02 -13.95 16.26
N LYS A 100 -5.79 -14.45 15.28
CA LYS A 100 -6.73 -15.54 15.58
C LYS A 100 -5.88 -16.70 16.10
N GLY A 101 -6.12 -17.08 17.35
CA GLY A 101 -5.50 -18.23 17.99
C GLY A 101 -5.72 -19.53 17.22
#